data_AF-A0A3D3ICL3-F1
#
_entry.id   AF-A0A3D3ICL3-F1
#
_cell.length_a   1.000
_cell.length_b   1.000
_cell.length_c   1.000
_cell.angle_alpha   90.00
_cell.angle_beta   90.00
_cell.angle_gamma   90.00
#
_symmetry.space_group_name_H-M   'P 1'
#
loop_
_entity.id
_entity.type
_entity.pdbx_description
1 polymer ?
#
loop_
_entity_poly.entity_id
_entity_poly.type
_entity_poly.pdbx_seq_one_letter_code
_entity_poly.pdbx_strand_id
1 'polypeptide(L)' 'MNFQRTNNITGWITFAIALITYWLTFEETASYWDCGEFIAVSYKLEVPHPPGAPLFLLLGRIFSFLAMGDVTK' A
#
# COMPACT_ATOMS: atom_id res chain seq x y z
N MET A 1 -37.26 0.40 -6.52
CA MET A 1 -35.97 0.25 -5.81
C MET A 1 -34.97 1.21 -6.42
N ASN A 2 -34.27 2.00 -5.60
CA ASN A 2 -33.18 2.85 -6.12
C ASN A 2 -31.89 2.01 -6.11
N PHE A 3 -31.59 1.40 -7.26
CA PHE A 3 -30.43 0.51 -7.41
C PHE A 3 -29.10 1.20 -7.12
N GLN A 4 -28.98 2.51 -7.37
CA GLN A 4 -27.76 3.26 -7.09
C GLN A 4 -27.48 3.34 -5.58
N ARG A 5 -28.52 3.59 -4.77
CA ARG A 5 -28.36 3.64 -3.30
C ARG A 5 -27.98 2.27 -2.75
N THR A 6 -28.63 1.21 -3.22
CA THR A 6 -28.31 -0.16 -2.81
C THR A 6 -26.87 -0.52 -3.18
N ASN A 7 -26.45 -0.26 -4.43
CA ASN A 7 -25.09 -0.54 -4.90
C ASN A 7 -24.02 0.21 -4.11
N ASN A 8 -24.25 1.48 -3.77
CA ASN A 8 -23.31 2.25 -2.97
C ASN A 8 -23.17 1.66 -1.56
N ILE A 9 -24.29 1.32 -0.91
CA ILE A 9 -24.28 0.74 0.44
C ILE A 9 -23.58 -0.61 0.45
N THR A 10 -23.92 -1.50 -0.48
CA THR A 10 -23.30 -2.82 -0.57
C THR A 10 -21.81 -2.71 -0.92
N GLY A 11 -21.43 -1.78 -1.80
CA GLY A 11 -20.03 -1.50 -2.11
C GLY A 11 -19.22 -1.07 -0.89
N TRP A 12 -19.75 -0.14 -0.09
CA TRP A 12 -19.10 0.29 1.15
C TRP A 12 -19.00 -0.82 2.20
N ILE A 13 -20.01 -1.67 2.32
CA ILE A 13 -19.97 -2.84 3.22
C ILE A 13 -18.88 -3.81 2.77
N THR A 14 -18.82 -4.16 1.48
CA THR A 14 -17.78 -5.04 0.93
C THR A 14 -16.38 -4.45 1.14
N PHE A 15 -16.21 -3.15 0.91
CA PHE A 15 -14.96 -2.44 1.19
C PHE A 15 -14.56 -2.55 2.67
N ALA A 16 -15.49 -2.29 3.60
CA ALA A 16 -15.21 -2.37 5.03
C ALA A 16 -14.81 -3.79 5.45
N ILE A 17 -15.50 -4.82 4.95
CA ILE A 17 -15.16 -6.21 5.25
C ILE A 17 -13.75 -6.55 4.74
N ALA A 18 -13.42 -6.17 3.51
CA ALA A 18 -12.09 -6.42 2.93
C ALA A 18 -10.99 -5.68 3.71
N LEU A 19 -11.23 -4.40 4.05
CA LEU A 19 -10.29 -3.58 4.81
C LEU A 19 -10.05 -4.14 6.23
N ILE A 20 -11.11 -4.52 6.94
CA ILE A 20 -10.98 -5.09 8.29
C ILE A 20 -10.26 -6.43 8.24
N THR A 21 -10.58 -7.28 7.25
CA THR A 21 -9.89 -8.56 7.08
C THR A 21 -8.40 -8.32 6.87
N TYR A 22 -8.04 -7.44 5.93
CA TYR A 22 -6.65 -7.05 5.69
C TYR A 22 -5.98 -6.49 6.95
N TRP A 23 -6.64 -5.59 7.67
CA TRP A 23 -6.11 -4.96 8.88
C TRP A 23 -5.88 -5.97 10.03
N LEU A 24 -6.69 -7.02 10.10
CA LEU A 24 -6.51 -8.05 11.14
C LEU A 24 -5.46 -9.10 10.76
N THR A 25 -5.12 -9.22 9.48
CA THR A 25 -4.24 -10.28 8.98
C THR A 25 -2.93 -9.77 8.40
N PHE A 26 -2.70 -8.45 8.31
CA PHE A 26 -1.43 -7.93 7.80
C PHE A 26 -0.30 -8.24 8.78
N GLU A 27 0.88 -8.53 8.23
CA GLU A 27 2.08 -8.81 9.03
C GLU A 27 2.53 -7.54 9.75
N GLU A 28 2.79 -7.61 11.06
CA GLU A 28 3.21 -6.46 11.86
C GLU A 28 4.56 -5.89 11.40
N THR A 29 5.40 -6.75 10.80
CA THR A 29 6.73 -6.42 10.29
C THR A 29 6.77 -6.42 8.77
N ALA A 30 7.82 -5.80 8.21
CA ALA A 30 8.07 -5.91 6.78
C ALA A 30 8.24 -7.38 6.39
N SER A 31 7.39 -7.85 5.49
CA SER A 31 7.47 -9.22 4.98
C SER A 31 8.82 -9.46 4.29
N TYR A 32 9.32 -10.69 4.39
CA TYR A 32 10.68 -11.08 3.99
C TYR A 32 11.00 -10.89 2.50
N TRP A 33 9.98 -10.73 1.64
CA TRP A 33 10.14 -10.74 0.19
C TRP A 33 9.99 -9.34 -0.43
N ASP A 34 8.86 -9.07 -1.06
CA ASP A 34 8.69 -7.86 -1.89
C ASP A 34 8.56 -6.59 -1.04
N CYS A 35 7.98 -6.63 0.16
CA CYS A 35 7.71 -5.42 0.93
C CYS A 35 8.99 -4.62 1.24
N GLY A 36 10.08 -5.31 1.63
CA GLY A 36 11.37 -4.67 1.87
C GLY A 36 12.00 -4.10 0.61
N GLU A 37 11.99 -4.85 -0.49
CA GLU A 37 12.46 -4.39 -1.80
C GLU A 37 11.71 -3.12 -2.23
N PHE A 38 10.38 -3.15 -2.17
CA PHE A 38 9.54 -2.03 -2.58
C PHE A 38 9.72 -0.79 -1.70
N ILE A 39 9.96 -0.92 -0.40
CA ILE A 39 10.29 0.22 0.48
C ILE A 39 11.64 0.83 0.08
N ALA A 40 12.67 0.01 -0.09
CA ALA A 40 14.01 0.47 -0.43
C ALA A 40 14.06 1.13 -1.82
N VAL A 41 13.45 0.50 -2.83
CA VAL A 41 13.42 1.05 -4.19
C VAL A 41 12.48 2.25 -4.31
N SER A 42 11.41 2.35 -3.51
CA SER A 42 10.60 3.59 -3.42
C SER A 42 11.39 4.73 -2.79
N TYR A 43 12.19 4.44 -1.75
CA TYR A 43 13.03 5.45 -1.09
C TYR A 43 14.15 5.94 -2.01
N LYS A 44 14.82 5.05 -2.74
CA LYS A 44 15.92 5.41 -3.64
C LYS A 44 15.49 5.73 -5.08
N LEU A 45 14.22 5.52 -5.43
CA LEU A 45 13.70 5.57 -6.79
C LEU A 45 14.44 4.62 -7.75
N GLU A 46 14.69 3.40 -7.28
CA GLU A 46 15.27 2.30 -8.06
C GLU A 46 14.16 1.50 -8.77
N VAL A 47 14.55 0.61 -9.68
CA VAL A 47 13.61 -0.21 -10.46
C VAL A 47 13.46 -1.58 -9.78
N PRO A 48 12.25 -1.96 -9.29
CA PRO A 48 12.00 -3.31 -8.80
C PRO A 48 12.01 -4.29 -9.98
N HIS A 49 11.92 -5.59 -9.70
CA HIS A 49 11.84 -6.61 -10.74
C HIS A 49 10.82 -6.26 -11.87
N PRO A 50 11.11 -6.56 -13.15
CA PRO A 50 10.25 -6.22 -14.28
C PRO A 50 8.81 -6.72 -14.10
N PRO A 51 7.76 -6.00 -14.55
CA PRO A 51 7.71 -4.82 -15.43
C PRO A 51 7.84 -3.44 -14.75
N GLY A 52 8.23 -3.37 -13.47
CA GLY A 52 8.27 -2.13 -12.70
C GLY A 52 6.88 -1.59 -12.29
N ALA A 53 6.82 -0.73 -11.27
CA ALA A 53 5.57 -0.16 -10.74
C ALA A 53 5.68 1.37 -10.50
N PRO A 54 5.86 2.19 -11.56
CA PRO A 54 6.32 3.58 -11.42
C PRO A 54 5.43 4.46 -10.53
N LEU A 55 4.10 4.40 -10.69
CA LEU A 55 3.18 5.19 -9.86
C LEU A 55 3.21 4.77 -8.39
N PHE A 56 3.32 3.47 -8.13
CA PHE A 56 3.43 2.92 -6.78
C PHE A 56 4.69 3.45 -6.08
N LEU A 57 5.83 3.44 -6.78
CA LEU A 57 7.11 3.91 -6.25
C LEU A 57 7.12 5.41 -6.00
N LEU A 58 6.50 6.22 -6.89
CA LEU A 58 6.38 7.66 -6.68
C LEU A 58 5.52 8.00 -5.47
N LEU A 59 4.42 7.28 -5.26
CA LEU A 59 3.61 7.41 -4.05
C LEU A 59 4.42 6.99 -2.81
N GLY A 60 5.10 5.85 -2.87
CA GLY A 60 6.00 5.39 -1.81
C GLY A 60 7.09 6.41 -1.47
N ARG A 61 7.66 7.08 -2.48
CA ARG A 61 8.65 8.14 -2.31
C ARG A 61 8.08 9.33 -1.53
N ILE A 62 6.85 9.76 -1.83
CA ILE A 62 6.18 10.84 -1.09
C ILE A 62 6.01 10.46 0.38
N PHE A 63 5.53 9.26 0.67
CA PHE A 63 5.38 8.78 2.05
C PHE A 63 6.71 8.57 2.76
N SER A 64 7.78 8.25 2.04
CA SER A 64 9.11 8.11 2.63
C SER A 64 9.63 9.40 3.27
N PHE A 65 9.21 10.57 2.78
CA PHE A 65 9.52 11.87 3.43
C PHE A 65 8.83 12.03 4.79
N LEU A 66 7.77 11.26 5.06
CA LEU A 66 7.00 11.29 6.30
C LEU A 66 7.40 10.17 7.27
N ALA A 67 8.39 9.34 6.92
CA ALA A 67 8.80 8.19 7.73
C ALA A 67 9.59 8.57 9.00
N MET A 68 10.06 9.82 9.12
CA MET A 68 10.80 10.36 10.27
C MET A 68 12.03 9.53 10.71
N GLY A 69 12.59 8.72 9.80
CA GLY A 69 13.78 7.91 10.05
C GLY A 69 15.08 8.72 9.96
N ASP A 70 16.11 8.25 10.65
CA ASP A 70 17.48 8.79 10.53
C ASP A 70 18.09 8.36 9.19
N VAL A 71 18.30 9.32 8.29
CA VAL A 71 18.83 9.10 6.93
C VAL A 71 20.36 9.08 6.86
N THR A 72 21.04 9.30 8.00
CA THR A 72 22.51 9.35 8.08
C THR A 72 23.14 8.03 8.51
N LYS A 73 22.31 7.07 8.94
CA LYS A 73 22.68 5.68 9.18
C LYS A 73 22.48 4.84 7.92
#